data_AF-A0A8I1WMI2-F1
#
_entry.id   AF-A0A8I1WMI2-F1
#
_cell.length_a   1.000
_cell.length_b   1.000
_cell.length_c   1.000
_cell.angle_alpha   90.00
_cell.angle_beta   90.00
_cell.angle_gamma   90.00
#
_symmetry.space_group_name_H-M   'P 1'
#
loop_
_entity.id
_entity.type
_entity.pdbx_description
1 polymer ?
#
loop_
_entity_poly.entity_id
_entity_poly.type
_entity_poly.pdbx_seq_one_letter_code
_entity_poly.pdbx_strand_id
1 'polypeptide(L)'
;MKIYSLKCPNCGATLATDVKNNRARCEYCGNEFYISEETQNAADKDRQEDEGKVLTERAPEEGHPPEEPKGGRSSHTRELLVFSLFLIVGLALNFLFDKESPRDIVPQTDLHRFFIELQPDSTPQQVEALAKKHKLYFFRIEKASNSETANISYYKIAKTGETALNKQGAHAETVEVEFDMAKNNAFRLAVYSDPDHIVSRAILFQYGTYYSLSAEAGQDMAGYYYYNNSLRSAPGDKQTNPPYLKCANAVEALKKIYTYRK
;
A
#
# COMPACT_ATOMS: atom_id res chain seq x y z
N MET A 1 14.78 -16.79 29.04
CA MET A 1 13.50 -16.11 28.73
C MET A 1 13.85 -14.90 27.88
N LYS A 2 13.53 -14.92 26.57
CA LYS A 2 13.73 -13.75 25.70
C LYS A 2 12.56 -12.80 25.95
N ILE A 3 12.85 -11.56 26.33
CA ILE A 3 11.83 -10.53 26.55
C ILE A 3 11.84 -9.66 25.31
N TYR A 4 10.77 -9.71 24.51
CA TYR A 4 10.57 -8.79 23.40
C TYR A 4 9.82 -7.56 23.91
N SER A 5 10.34 -6.36 23.70
CA SER A 5 9.63 -5.11 24.00
C SER A 5 8.63 -4.80 22.88
N LEU A 6 7.58 -5.64 22.78
CA LEU A 6 6.50 -5.44 21.83
C LEU A 6 5.39 -4.61 22.48
N LYS A 7 4.88 -3.61 21.77
CA LYS A 7 3.71 -2.84 22.21
C LYS A 7 2.45 -3.51 21.66
N CYS A 8 1.40 -3.55 22.46
CA CYS A 8 0.10 -4.06 22.10
C CYS A 8 -0.45 -3.20 20.96
N PRO A 9 -0.73 -3.76 19.77
CA PRO A 9 -1.24 -2.98 18.64
C PRO A 9 -2.67 -2.48 18.85
N ASN A 10 -3.37 -2.96 19.89
CA ASN A 10 -4.72 -2.51 20.24
C ASN A 10 -4.73 -1.37 21.27
N CYS A 11 -3.81 -1.35 22.24
CA CYS A 11 -3.85 -0.38 23.33
C CYS A 11 -2.51 0.31 23.66
N GLY A 12 -1.43 -0.02 22.95
CA GLY A 12 -0.10 0.55 23.17
C GLY A 12 0.61 0.08 24.44
N ALA A 13 0.03 -0.84 25.23
CA ALA A 13 0.68 -1.37 26.43
C ALA A 13 1.86 -2.29 26.08
N THR A 14 2.90 -2.36 26.92
CA THR A 14 4.01 -3.31 26.71
C THR A 14 3.50 -4.75 26.93
N LEU A 15 3.74 -5.63 25.96
CA LEU A 15 3.44 -7.06 26.05
C LEU A 15 4.55 -7.78 26.82
N ALA A 16 4.20 -8.48 27.89
CA ALA A 16 5.06 -9.51 28.46
C ALA A 16 4.80 -10.82 27.70
N THR A 17 5.75 -11.26 26.86
CA THR A 17 5.54 -12.42 25.99
C THR A 17 6.23 -13.68 26.53
N ASP A 18 5.49 -14.79 26.67
CA ASP A 18 6.05 -16.14 26.84
C ASP A 18 6.41 -16.72 25.46
N VAL A 19 7.71 -16.78 25.17
CA VAL A 19 8.29 -17.16 23.88
C VAL A 19 8.04 -18.63 23.50
N LYS A 20 7.54 -19.46 24.42
CA LYS A 20 7.43 -20.91 24.14
C LYS A 20 6.34 -21.32 23.16
N ASN A 21 5.34 -20.48 22.88
CA ASN A 21 4.13 -20.91 22.17
C ASN A 21 3.73 -20.07 20.94
N ASN A 22 4.55 -19.12 20.46
CA ASN A 22 4.21 -18.17 19.37
C ASN A 22 2.92 -17.37 19.62
N ARG A 23 2.47 -17.28 20.88
CA ARG A 23 1.27 -16.56 21.29
C ARG A 23 1.63 -15.55 22.37
N ALA A 24 1.20 -14.31 22.20
CA ALA A 24 1.30 -13.26 23.19
C ALA A 24 -0.11 -12.86 23.63
N ARG A 25 -0.32 -12.60 24.93
CA ARG A 25 -1.58 -12.05 25.43
C ARG A 25 -1.31 -10.70 26.07
N CYS A 26 -2.10 -9.70 25.73
CA CYS A 26 -2.03 -8.39 26.38
C CYS A 26 -2.77 -8.47 27.72
N GLU A 27 -2.07 -8.27 28.84
CA GLU A 27 -2.68 -8.22 30.16
C GLU A 27 -3.62 -7.01 30.34
N TYR A 28 -3.45 -5.96 29.52
CA TYR A 28 -4.24 -4.73 29.63
C TYR A 28 -5.57 -4.78 28.85
N CYS A 29 -5.58 -5.33 27.64
CA CYS A 29 -6.81 -5.39 26.82
C CYS A 29 -7.34 -6.81 26.60
N GLY A 30 -6.65 -7.83 27.11
CA GLY A 30 -7.07 -9.23 27.03
C GLY A 30 -6.82 -9.92 25.69
N ASN A 31 -6.47 -9.17 24.64
CA ASN A 31 -6.28 -9.70 23.29
C ASN A 31 -5.10 -10.68 23.20
N GLU A 32 -5.27 -11.71 22.38
CA GLU A 32 -4.23 -12.66 22.01
C GLU A 32 -3.68 -12.36 20.61
N PHE A 33 -2.38 -12.54 20.42
CA PHE A 33 -1.66 -12.27 19.19
C PHE A 33 -0.82 -13.48 18.81
N TYR A 34 -0.76 -13.79 17.53
CA TYR A 34 0.16 -14.79 17.01
C TYR A 34 1.41 -14.09 16.45
N ILE A 35 2.60 -14.54 16.85
CA ILE A 35 3.88 -13.99 16.38
C ILE A 35 4.51 -15.02 15.44
N SER A 36 4.65 -14.69 14.16
CA SER A 36 5.32 -15.55 13.18
C SER A 36 6.83 -15.63 13.44
N GLU A 37 7.47 -16.72 13.02
CA GLU A 37 8.93 -16.93 13.17
C GLU A 37 9.77 -15.85 12.47
N GLU A 38 9.28 -15.29 11.35
CA GLU A 38 9.91 -14.17 10.65
C GLU A 38 9.88 -12.87 11.47
N THR A 39 8.85 -12.70 12.31
CA THR A 39 8.70 -11.56 13.23
C THR A 39 9.66 -11.67 14.42
N GLN A 40 9.96 -12.89 14.86
CA GLN A 40 10.97 -13.16 15.90
C GLN A 40 12.38 -12.76 15.42
N ASN A 41 12.70 -13.07 14.17
CA ASN A 41 13.99 -12.74 13.56
C ASN A 41 14.18 -11.24 13.32
N ALA A 42 13.11 -10.49 13.02
CA ALA A 42 13.18 -9.03 12.91
C ALA A 42 13.47 -8.34 14.25
N ALA A 43 12.92 -8.85 15.35
CA ALA A 43 13.17 -8.32 16.69
C ALA A 43 14.55 -8.68 17.26
N ASP A 44 15.21 -9.71 16.73
CA ASP A 44 16.56 -10.12 17.13
C ASP A 44 17.67 -9.31 16.43
N LYS A 45 17.40 -8.64 15.30
CA LYS A 45 18.42 -7.89 14.53
C LYS A 45 18.81 -6.53 15.11
N ASP A 46 17.93 -5.87 15.85
CA ASP A 46 18.22 -4.55 16.45
C ASP A 46 19.20 -4.59 17.63
N ARG A 47 19.61 -5.77 18.11
CA ARG A 47 20.51 -5.88 19.26
C ARG A 47 22.00 -5.79 18.90
N GLN A 48 22.35 -5.77 17.61
CA GLN A 48 23.76 -5.76 17.16
C GLN A 48 24.23 -4.45 16.54
N GLU A 49 23.37 -3.44 16.36
CA GLU A 49 23.76 -2.18 15.69
C GLU A 49 24.01 -0.98 16.64
N ASP A 50 23.73 -1.09 17.95
CA ASP A 50 23.86 0.04 18.89
C ASP A 50 25.21 0.08 19.67
N GLU A 51 26.19 -0.74 19.31
CA GLU A 51 27.53 -0.70 19.93
C GLU A 51 28.65 -0.62 18.87
N GLY A 52 28.84 0.54 18.23
CA GLY A 52 30.10 0.77 17.50
C GLY A 52 30.24 1.99 16.57
N LYS A 53 30.80 3.09 17.13
CA LYS A 53 31.68 4.11 16.50
C LYS A 53 31.04 5.13 15.55
N VAL A 54 30.93 6.43 15.90
CA VAL A 54 31.95 7.50 16.04
C VAL A 54 32.75 7.80 14.75
N LEU A 55 32.34 8.91 14.10
CA LEU A 55 33.02 9.96 13.30
C LEU A 55 34.27 9.59 12.46
N THR A 56 34.32 10.01 11.18
CA THR A 56 35.13 11.18 10.70
C THR A 56 34.84 11.53 9.21
N GLU A 57 34.93 12.83 8.90
CA GLU A 57 34.87 13.52 7.59
C GLU A 57 35.95 13.10 6.56
N ARG A 58 35.65 13.28 5.26
CA ARG A 58 36.31 14.25 4.33
C ARG A 58 35.89 14.06 2.86
N ALA A 59 35.54 15.17 2.19
CA ALA A 59 35.65 15.38 0.72
C ALA A 59 37.10 15.87 0.40
N PRO A 60 37.58 16.05 -0.88
CA PRO A 60 36.96 16.96 -1.87
C PRO A 60 37.19 16.66 -3.39
N GLU A 61 36.54 17.51 -4.22
CA GLU A 61 36.94 18.10 -5.53
C GLU A 61 37.11 17.20 -6.79
N GLU A 62 36.35 17.40 -7.88
CA GLU A 62 36.30 18.47 -8.93
C GLU A 62 37.22 18.22 -10.14
N GLY A 63 36.70 18.48 -11.35
CA GLY A 63 37.48 18.49 -12.59
C GLY A 63 36.64 18.47 -13.88
N HIS A 64 36.38 19.66 -14.44
CA HIS A 64 35.69 19.94 -15.71
C HIS A 64 36.58 19.62 -16.97
N PRO A 65 36.03 19.67 -18.20
CA PRO A 65 36.51 19.04 -19.44
C PRO A 65 37.37 19.96 -20.31
N PRO A 66 37.73 19.54 -21.54
CA PRO A 66 38.00 20.47 -22.62
C PRO A 66 37.15 20.24 -23.89
N GLU A 67 36.93 21.37 -24.56
CA GLU A 67 36.17 21.63 -25.79
C GLU A 67 36.95 21.42 -27.11
N GLU A 68 36.15 21.42 -28.20
CA GLU A 68 36.42 21.89 -29.59
C GLU A 68 37.34 21.04 -30.52
N PRO A 69 37.27 21.13 -31.89
CA PRO A 69 36.78 22.26 -32.70
C PRO A 69 35.95 21.95 -33.98
N LYS A 70 35.58 23.06 -34.63
CA LYS A 70 34.78 23.31 -35.83
C LYS A 70 35.45 22.93 -37.16
N GLY A 71 34.61 22.75 -38.19
CA GLY A 71 34.81 23.39 -39.50
C GLY A 71 34.79 22.48 -40.73
N GLY A 72 34.06 22.91 -41.78
CA GLY A 72 34.29 22.43 -43.15
C GLY A 72 33.07 22.45 -44.08
N ARG A 73 32.97 23.49 -44.94
CA ARG A 73 32.05 23.60 -46.09
C ARG A 73 32.46 22.67 -47.24
N SER A 74 31.51 22.06 -47.97
CA SER A 74 31.20 22.43 -49.37
C SER A 74 30.27 21.42 -50.08
N SER A 75 29.37 21.97 -50.91
CA SER A 75 28.99 21.50 -52.25
C SER A 75 28.61 20.02 -52.48
N HIS A 76 27.30 19.72 -52.46
CA HIS A 76 26.71 18.94 -53.55
C HIS A 76 25.20 19.23 -53.67
N THR A 77 24.87 20.22 -54.50
CA THR A 77 23.51 20.47 -54.98
C THR A 77 23.11 19.31 -55.90
N ARG A 78 22.04 18.60 -55.53
CA ARG A 78 21.18 17.67 -56.31
C ARG A 78 20.88 16.30 -55.69
N GLU A 79 21.17 16.10 -54.40
CA GLU A 79 20.61 14.98 -53.62
C GLU A 79 19.73 15.41 -52.43
N LEU A 80 19.49 16.72 -52.27
CA LEU A 80 18.76 17.27 -51.11
C LEU A 80 17.23 17.25 -51.21
N LEU A 81 16.65 16.94 -52.38
CA LEU A 81 15.19 17.03 -52.59
C LEU A 81 14.44 15.71 -52.32
N VAL A 82 15.15 14.58 -52.31
CA VAL A 82 14.54 13.26 -52.00
C VAL A 82 14.73 12.91 -50.53
N PHE A 83 15.89 13.20 -49.95
CA PHE A 83 16.12 12.98 -48.51
C PHE A 83 15.35 13.95 -47.60
N SER A 84 15.07 15.18 -48.05
CA SER A 84 14.26 16.13 -47.26
C SER A 84 12.79 15.70 -47.16
N LEU A 85 12.22 15.09 -48.20
CA LEU A 85 10.84 14.60 -48.15
C LEU A 85 10.69 13.37 -47.23
N PHE A 86 11.67 12.44 -47.22
CA PHE A 86 11.68 11.31 -46.28
C PHE A 86 11.98 11.72 -44.84
N LEU A 87 12.80 12.76 -44.62
CA LEU A 87 12.99 13.34 -43.28
C LEU A 87 11.72 14.04 -42.79
N ILE A 88 11.00 14.78 -43.64
CA ILE A 88 9.76 15.47 -43.25
C ILE A 88 8.62 14.47 -43.00
N VAL A 89 8.49 13.43 -43.84
CA VAL A 89 7.50 12.36 -43.63
C VAL A 89 7.87 11.46 -42.45
N GLY A 90 9.17 11.18 -42.23
CA GLY A 90 9.68 10.45 -41.07
C GLY A 90 9.57 11.23 -39.76
N LEU A 91 9.78 12.56 -39.77
CA LEU A 91 9.52 13.44 -38.63
C LEU A 91 8.02 13.58 -38.38
N ALA A 92 7.18 13.71 -39.41
CA ALA A 92 5.74 13.78 -39.26
C ALA A 92 5.14 12.45 -38.73
N LEU A 93 5.70 11.30 -39.13
CA LEU A 93 5.32 10.00 -38.57
C LEU A 93 5.82 9.84 -37.12
N ASN A 94 7.04 10.26 -36.78
CA ASN A 94 7.48 10.27 -35.38
C ASN A 94 6.62 11.21 -34.49
N PHE A 95 6.22 12.38 -35.00
CA PHE A 95 5.33 13.31 -34.29
C PHE A 95 3.89 12.79 -34.14
N LEU A 96 3.41 11.91 -35.02
CA LEU A 96 2.09 11.29 -34.90
C LEU A 96 2.06 10.07 -33.97
N PHE A 97 3.23 9.51 -33.62
CA PHE A 97 3.34 8.36 -32.72
C PHE A 97 3.95 8.67 -31.35
N ASP A 98 4.29 9.94 -31.07
CA ASP A 98 4.73 10.39 -29.73
C ASP A 98 3.55 10.70 -28.80
N LYS A 99 2.48 9.90 -28.88
CA LYS A 99 1.49 9.85 -27.81
C LYS A 99 2.12 9.01 -26.71
N GLU A 100 2.97 9.63 -25.89
CA GLU A 100 3.51 9.01 -24.67
C GLU A 100 2.40 8.16 -24.04
N SER A 101 2.61 6.85 -23.97
CA SER A 101 1.68 5.96 -23.28
C SER A 101 1.40 6.57 -21.91
N PRO A 102 0.14 6.63 -21.44
CA PRO A 102 -0.16 7.24 -20.15
C PRO A 102 0.78 6.63 -19.11
N ARG A 103 1.73 7.42 -18.60
CA ARG A 103 2.67 6.94 -17.57
C ARG A 103 1.80 6.36 -16.47
N ASP A 104 2.02 5.10 -16.09
CA ASP A 104 1.19 4.48 -15.06
C ASP A 104 1.42 5.27 -13.76
N ILE A 105 0.45 6.10 -13.39
CA ILE A 105 0.56 7.07 -12.30
C ILE A 105 0.61 6.35 -10.95
N VAL A 106 0.20 5.09 -10.90
CA VAL A 106 0.29 4.25 -9.70
C VAL A 106 1.71 3.70 -9.60
N PRO A 107 2.49 4.07 -8.59
CA PRO A 107 3.78 3.42 -8.35
C PRO A 107 3.53 1.93 -8.17
N GLN A 108 4.08 1.01 -8.97
CA GLN A 108 3.77 -0.42 -8.80
C GLN A 108 4.55 -1.07 -7.65
N THR A 109 4.24 -0.66 -6.42
CA THR A 109 4.78 -1.24 -5.19
C THR A 109 4.26 -2.66 -5.00
N ASP A 110 4.95 -3.44 -4.17
CA ASP A 110 4.51 -4.80 -3.83
C ASP A 110 3.16 -4.82 -3.11
N LEU A 111 2.84 -3.76 -2.33
CA LEU A 111 1.52 -3.60 -1.71
C LEU A 111 0.42 -3.32 -2.74
N HIS A 112 0.70 -2.53 -3.79
CA HIS A 112 -0.24 -2.32 -4.87
C HIS A 112 -0.53 -3.62 -5.63
N ARG A 113 0.51 -4.39 -5.96
CA ARG A 113 0.33 -5.70 -6.61
C ARG A 113 -0.47 -6.66 -5.73
N PHE A 114 -0.14 -6.74 -4.45
CA PHE A 114 -0.90 -7.52 -3.47
C PHE A 114 -2.38 -7.11 -3.46
N PHE A 115 -2.69 -5.81 -3.38
CA PHE A 115 -4.07 -5.32 -3.35
C PHE A 115 -4.83 -5.60 -4.66
N ILE A 116 -4.15 -5.50 -5.82
CA ILE A 116 -4.73 -5.78 -7.14
C ILE A 116 -5.09 -7.27 -7.28
N GLU A 117 -4.26 -8.16 -6.73
CA GLU A 117 -4.47 -9.61 -6.83
C GLU A 117 -5.52 -10.14 -5.83
N LEU A 118 -5.84 -9.41 -4.76
CA LEU A 118 -6.86 -9.80 -3.79
C LEU A 118 -8.25 -9.94 -4.44
N GLN A 119 -8.94 -11.03 -4.09
CA GLN A 119 -10.30 -11.32 -4.53
C GLN A 119 -11.29 -11.32 -3.35
N PRO A 120 -12.58 -10.98 -3.56
CA PRO A 120 -13.59 -10.97 -2.50
C PRO A 120 -13.93 -12.34 -1.90
N ASP A 121 -13.48 -13.43 -2.51
CA ASP A 121 -13.61 -14.81 -2.03
C ASP A 121 -12.31 -15.37 -1.46
N SER A 122 -11.26 -14.53 -1.33
CA SER A 122 -9.98 -14.93 -0.78
C SER A 122 -10.15 -15.52 0.62
N THR A 123 -9.41 -16.58 0.93
CA THR A 123 -9.32 -17.14 2.28
C THR A 123 -8.15 -16.52 3.06
N PRO A 124 -8.12 -16.66 4.40
CA PRO A 124 -6.96 -16.24 5.19
C PRO A 124 -5.64 -16.85 4.70
N GLN A 125 -5.64 -18.14 4.34
CA GLN A 125 -4.45 -18.83 3.84
C GLN A 125 -3.98 -18.29 2.49
N GLN A 126 -4.91 -17.92 1.60
CA GLN A 126 -4.59 -17.29 0.33
C GLN A 126 -3.99 -15.90 0.54
N VAL A 127 -4.52 -15.12 1.49
CA VAL A 127 -3.97 -13.81 1.86
C VAL A 127 -2.53 -13.94 2.37
N GLU A 128 -2.25 -14.91 3.25
CA GLU A 128 -0.90 -15.17 3.75
C GLU A 128 0.05 -15.62 2.65
N ALA A 129 -0.40 -16.50 1.75
CA ALA A 129 0.38 -16.95 0.61
C ALA A 129 0.68 -15.79 -0.36
N LEU A 130 -0.29 -14.91 -0.59
CA LEU A 130 -0.15 -13.73 -1.44
C LEU A 130 0.83 -12.72 -0.83
N ALA A 131 0.76 -12.48 0.49
CA ALA A 131 1.71 -11.62 1.18
C ALA A 131 3.15 -12.14 1.03
N LYS A 132 3.35 -13.45 1.22
CA LYS A 132 4.65 -14.11 1.02
C LYS A 132 5.14 -14.01 -0.43
N LYS A 133 4.26 -14.23 -1.42
CA LYS A 133 4.57 -14.07 -2.86
C LYS A 133 5.15 -12.69 -3.15
N HIS A 134 4.59 -11.64 -2.55
CA HIS A 134 5.02 -10.26 -2.73
C HIS A 134 6.10 -9.81 -1.73
N LYS A 135 6.70 -10.72 -0.95
CA LYS A 135 7.72 -10.42 0.07
C LYS A 135 7.27 -9.37 1.08
N LEU A 136 5.98 -9.39 1.43
CA LEU A 136 5.37 -8.51 2.42
C LEU A 136 5.31 -9.21 3.77
N TYR A 137 5.39 -8.41 4.84
CA TYR A 137 5.13 -8.85 6.19
C TYR A 137 3.64 -8.73 6.46
N PHE A 138 3.10 -9.67 7.21
CA PHE A 138 1.73 -9.58 7.70
C PHE A 138 1.68 -9.90 9.18
N PHE A 139 0.73 -9.26 9.85
CA PHE A 139 0.41 -9.51 11.24
C PHE A 139 -1.10 -9.77 11.38
N ARG A 140 -1.45 -10.79 12.16
CA ARG A 140 -2.83 -11.22 12.35
C ARG A 140 -3.28 -10.94 13.79
N ILE A 141 -4.45 -10.34 13.93
CA ILE A 141 -5.13 -10.09 15.20
C ILE A 141 -6.53 -10.67 15.12
N GLU A 142 -6.93 -11.44 16.12
CA GLU A 142 -8.33 -11.80 16.31
C GLU A 142 -8.95 -10.78 17.27
N LYS A 143 -9.98 -10.06 16.81
CA LYS A 143 -10.70 -9.07 17.60
C LYS A 143 -12.04 -9.67 18.03
N ALA A 144 -12.20 -9.83 19.35
CA ALA A 144 -13.52 -10.04 19.94
C ALA A 144 -14.22 -8.68 20.06
N SER A 145 -15.37 -8.50 19.40
CA SER A 145 -16.17 -7.29 19.53
C SER A 145 -17.08 -7.38 20.76
N ASN A 146 -17.20 -6.28 21.51
CA ASN A 146 -17.95 -6.18 22.76
C ASN A 146 -19.48 -6.16 22.55
N SER A 147 -19.96 -6.20 21.31
CA SER A 147 -21.39 -6.12 20.96
C SER A 147 -21.77 -7.23 19.97
N GLU A 148 -22.22 -8.37 20.49
CA GLU A 148 -23.08 -9.42 19.90
C GLU A 148 -22.88 -9.91 18.44
N THR A 149 -21.90 -9.47 17.65
CA THR A 149 -21.72 -9.94 16.26
C THR A 149 -20.24 -9.98 15.82
N ALA A 150 -19.87 -11.13 15.25
CA ALA A 150 -18.63 -11.49 14.56
C ALA A 150 -17.30 -11.29 15.32
N ASN A 151 -16.67 -12.40 15.72
CA ASN A 151 -15.22 -12.43 15.91
C ASN A 151 -14.57 -12.10 14.57
N ILE A 152 -13.76 -11.04 14.51
CA ILE A 152 -13.10 -10.62 13.26
C ILE A 152 -11.65 -11.08 13.29
N SER A 153 -11.22 -11.79 12.25
CA SER A 153 -9.80 -12.03 11.99
C SER A 153 -9.29 -10.92 11.09
N TYR A 154 -8.41 -10.09 11.63
CA TYR A 154 -7.85 -8.90 10.99
C TYR A 154 -6.39 -9.14 10.62
N TYR A 155 -6.03 -8.83 9.38
CA TYR A 155 -4.66 -8.86 8.88
C TYR A 155 -4.18 -7.45 8.57
N LYS A 156 -2.96 -7.12 8.98
CA LYS A 156 -2.24 -5.93 8.55
C LYS A 156 -1.02 -6.34 7.76
N ILE A 157 -0.97 -5.96 6.49
CA ILE A 157 0.09 -6.27 5.54
C ILE A 157 0.89 -5.01 5.24
N ALA A 158 2.22 -5.11 5.29
CA ALA A 158 3.12 -3.98 5.07
C ALA A 158 4.48 -4.44 4.52
N LYS A 159 5.28 -3.48 4.02
CA LYS A 159 6.64 -3.74 3.51
C LYS A 159 7.65 -4.15 4.58
N THR A 160 7.44 -3.71 5.83
CA THR A 160 8.33 -4.05 6.96
C THR A 160 7.53 -4.65 8.11
N GLY A 161 8.16 -5.55 8.87
CA GLY A 161 7.53 -6.16 10.05
C GLY A 161 7.15 -5.13 11.12
N GLU A 162 7.92 -4.06 11.27
CA GLU A 162 7.63 -2.97 12.22
C GLU A 162 6.33 -2.24 11.91
N THR A 163 6.13 -1.93 10.61
CA THR A 163 4.90 -1.31 10.11
C THR A 163 3.70 -2.25 10.31
N ALA A 164 3.87 -3.54 10.02
CA ALA A 164 2.82 -4.54 10.22
C ALA A 164 2.43 -4.67 11.70
N LEU A 165 3.38 -4.48 12.62
CA LEU A 165 3.17 -4.55 14.08
C LEU A 165 2.66 -3.25 14.72
N ASN A 166 2.44 -2.17 13.97
CA ASN A 166 2.08 -0.85 14.51
C ASN A 166 3.07 -0.33 15.58
N LYS A 167 4.39 -0.57 15.43
CA LYS A 167 5.37 0.10 16.30
C LYS A 167 5.30 1.62 16.10
N GLN A 168 5.34 2.39 17.18
CA GLN A 168 5.30 3.86 17.16
C GLN A 168 6.38 4.44 16.23
N GLY A 169 5.98 5.36 15.34
CA GLY A 169 6.87 6.05 14.40
C GLY A 169 6.81 5.56 12.94
N ALA A 170 6.24 4.39 12.67
CA ALA A 170 6.12 3.85 11.31
C ALA A 170 4.87 4.38 10.59
N HIS A 171 5.00 5.50 9.87
CA HIS A 171 4.02 5.94 8.87
C HIS A 171 4.40 5.35 7.52
N ALA A 172 3.76 4.25 7.12
CA ALA A 172 4.05 3.57 5.86
C ALA A 172 2.77 3.01 5.23
N GLU A 173 2.85 2.68 3.94
CA GLU A 173 1.76 2.05 3.18
C GLU A 173 1.35 0.72 3.81
N THR A 174 0.05 0.44 3.85
CA THR A 174 -0.48 -0.81 4.41
C THR A 174 -1.70 -1.29 3.64
N VAL A 175 -1.91 -2.60 3.64
CA VAL A 175 -3.20 -3.20 3.30
C VAL A 175 -3.76 -3.89 4.54
N GLU A 176 -4.99 -3.57 4.89
CA GLU A 176 -5.70 -4.16 6.02
C GLU A 176 -6.82 -5.06 5.49
N VAL A 177 -6.92 -6.31 5.94
CA VAL A 177 -7.92 -7.28 5.45
C VAL A 177 -8.72 -7.84 6.62
N GLU A 178 -10.05 -7.90 6.47
CA GLU A 178 -10.96 -8.40 7.50
C GLU A 178 -11.74 -9.63 7.07
N PHE A 179 -11.81 -10.60 7.97
CA PHE A 179 -12.60 -11.82 7.85
C PHE A 179 -13.58 -11.96 9.00
N ASP A 180 -14.82 -12.37 8.70
CA ASP A 180 -15.82 -12.71 9.70
C ASP A 180 -15.66 -14.18 10.10
N MET A 181 -15.14 -14.43 11.31
CA MET A 181 -14.91 -15.78 11.81
C MET A 181 -16.22 -16.51 12.13
N ALA A 182 -17.30 -15.77 12.45
CA ALA A 182 -18.62 -16.38 12.70
C ALA A 182 -19.24 -16.90 11.38
N LYS A 183 -18.81 -16.36 10.24
CA LYS A 183 -19.19 -16.81 8.89
C LYS A 183 -18.09 -17.60 8.21
N ASN A 184 -17.45 -18.52 8.94
CA ASN A 184 -16.41 -19.41 8.40
C ASN A 184 -15.25 -18.65 7.72
N ASN A 185 -14.77 -17.58 8.36
CA ASN A 185 -13.75 -16.68 7.81
C ASN A 185 -14.12 -16.09 6.45
N ALA A 186 -15.39 -15.73 6.25
CA ALA A 186 -15.81 -15.05 5.03
C ALA A 186 -15.16 -13.66 4.93
N PHE A 187 -14.53 -13.38 3.79
CA PHE A 187 -13.91 -12.09 3.49
C PHE A 187 -14.94 -10.96 3.56
N ARG A 188 -14.64 -9.91 4.33
CA ARG A 188 -15.51 -8.73 4.47
C ARG A 188 -15.05 -7.59 3.59
N LEU A 189 -13.78 -7.22 3.74
CA LEU A 189 -13.18 -6.08 3.06
C LEU A 189 -11.65 -6.12 3.15
N ALA A 190 -11.00 -5.41 2.22
CA ALA A 190 -9.61 -5.02 2.30
C ALA A 190 -9.47 -3.51 2.02
N VAL A 191 -8.55 -2.86 2.73
CA VAL A 191 -8.32 -1.41 2.64
C VAL A 191 -6.84 -1.15 2.41
N TYR A 192 -6.52 -0.55 1.28
CA TYR A 192 -5.21 0.03 1.04
C TYR A 192 -5.15 1.47 1.57
N SER A 193 -4.08 1.76 2.31
CA SER A 193 -3.81 3.06 2.92
C SER A 193 -2.39 3.52 2.57
N ASP A 194 -2.28 4.80 2.22
CA ASP A 194 -1.02 5.49 1.96
C ASP A 194 -0.90 6.66 2.95
N PRO A 195 0.18 6.75 3.75
CA PRO A 195 0.38 7.82 4.72
C PRO A 195 0.51 9.21 4.09
N ASP A 196 0.94 9.32 2.84
CA ASP A 196 1.01 10.60 2.13
C ASP A 196 -0.39 11.07 1.66
N HIS A 197 -1.36 10.14 1.66
CA HIS A 197 -2.74 10.38 1.24
C HIS A 197 -3.73 10.03 2.37
N ILE A 198 -3.54 10.61 3.55
CA ILE A 198 -4.26 10.24 4.79
C ILE A 198 -5.80 10.26 4.72
N VAL A 199 -6.39 11.07 3.84
CA VAL A 199 -7.86 11.18 3.69
C VAL A 199 -8.43 10.20 2.67
N SER A 200 -7.59 9.55 1.87
CA SER A 200 -7.95 8.73 0.71
C SER A 200 -7.62 7.27 0.94
N ARG A 201 -8.51 6.35 0.53
CA ARG A 201 -8.31 4.90 0.62
C ARG A 201 -8.83 4.21 -0.63
N ALA A 202 -8.19 3.10 -0.99
CA ALA A 202 -8.76 2.15 -1.96
C ALA A 202 -9.29 0.95 -1.19
N ILE A 203 -10.50 0.52 -1.53
CA ILE A 203 -11.23 -0.49 -0.77
C ILE A 203 -11.67 -1.58 -1.73
N LEU A 204 -11.45 -2.84 -1.37
CA LEU A 204 -12.15 -3.99 -1.91
C LEU A 204 -13.20 -4.39 -0.88
N PHE A 205 -14.48 -4.27 -1.19
CA PHE A 205 -15.57 -4.46 -0.25
C PHE A 205 -16.46 -5.62 -0.70
N GLN A 206 -16.86 -6.47 0.24
CA GLN A 206 -17.78 -7.58 0.01
C GLN A 206 -19.08 -7.38 0.80
N TYR A 207 -18.99 -7.18 2.12
CA TYR A 207 -20.15 -6.89 2.98
C TYR A 207 -19.73 -6.30 4.34
N GLY A 208 -20.73 -5.91 5.14
CA GLY A 208 -20.53 -5.36 6.47
C GLY A 208 -20.53 -3.83 6.42
N THR A 209 -19.65 -3.21 7.22
CA THR A 209 -19.61 -1.76 7.35
C THR A 209 -18.17 -1.27 7.41
N TYR A 210 -17.85 -0.24 6.64
CA TYR A 210 -16.62 0.53 6.67
C TYR A 210 -16.97 2.03 6.64
N TYR A 211 -16.88 2.70 7.79
CA TYR A 211 -17.38 4.06 7.97
C TYR A 211 -18.82 4.24 7.46
N SER A 212 -19.00 4.93 6.33
CA SER A 212 -20.30 5.19 5.69
C SER A 212 -20.63 4.24 4.54
N LEU A 213 -19.68 3.37 4.16
CA LEU A 213 -19.92 2.29 3.21
C LEU A 213 -20.47 1.09 3.98
N SER A 214 -21.76 0.77 3.80
CA SER A 214 -22.42 -0.30 4.54
C SER A 214 -23.32 -1.11 3.61
N ALA A 215 -23.15 -2.43 3.60
CA ALA A 215 -24.04 -3.32 2.87
C ALA A 215 -25.32 -3.54 3.69
N GLU A 216 -26.40 -2.89 3.31
CA GLU A 216 -27.74 -3.20 3.82
C GLU A 216 -28.33 -4.44 3.12
N ALA A 217 -29.32 -5.07 3.75
CA ALA A 217 -29.96 -6.26 3.19
C ALA A 217 -30.56 -5.97 1.81
N GLY A 218 -30.12 -6.73 0.79
CA GLY A 218 -30.62 -6.61 -0.59
C GLY A 218 -29.87 -5.62 -1.48
N GLN A 219 -28.84 -4.93 -0.98
CA GLN A 219 -27.98 -4.08 -1.81
C GLN A 219 -26.68 -4.81 -2.18
N ASP A 220 -26.43 -4.98 -3.48
CA ASP A 220 -25.13 -5.46 -3.98
C ASP A 220 -24.10 -4.32 -3.96
N MET A 221 -23.43 -4.21 -2.83
CA MET A 221 -22.34 -3.27 -2.61
C MET A 221 -20.97 -3.88 -2.87
N ALA A 222 -20.86 -5.12 -3.36
CA ALA A 222 -19.57 -5.73 -3.59
C ALA A 222 -18.78 -4.99 -4.69
N GLY A 223 -17.46 -4.98 -4.56
CA GLY A 223 -16.52 -4.46 -5.55
C GLY A 223 -15.50 -3.47 -4.98
N TYR A 224 -14.89 -2.70 -5.88
CA TYR A 224 -13.84 -1.76 -5.54
C TYR A 224 -14.38 -0.35 -5.34
N TYR A 225 -13.83 0.38 -4.37
CA TYR A 225 -14.21 1.75 -4.06
C TYR A 225 -12.98 2.60 -3.82
N TYR A 226 -13.09 3.87 -4.22
CA TYR A 226 -12.26 4.94 -3.73
C TYR A 226 -13.01 5.66 -2.62
N TYR A 227 -12.44 5.73 -1.42
CA TYR A 227 -13.01 6.47 -0.30
C TYR A 227 -12.18 7.71 -0.04
N ASN A 228 -12.84 8.86 0.13
CA ASN A 228 -12.20 10.09 0.55
C ASN A 228 -13.13 10.90 1.45
N ASN A 229 -12.72 11.12 2.71
CA ASN A 229 -13.54 11.82 3.69
C ASN A 229 -13.82 13.29 3.31
N SER A 230 -12.96 13.92 2.49
CA SER A 230 -13.13 15.28 1.98
C SER A 230 -14.26 15.41 0.93
N LEU A 231 -14.77 14.28 0.43
CA LEU A 231 -15.95 14.24 -0.45
C LEU A 231 -17.27 14.39 0.31
N ARG A 232 -17.26 14.24 1.63
CA ARG A 232 -18.47 14.35 2.45
C ARG A 232 -19.09 15.74 2.25
N SER A 233 -20.40 15.76 1.97
CA SER A 233 -21.17 17.00 1.90
C SER A 233 -21.11 17.75 3.24
N ALA A 234 -21.13 19.08 3.18
CA ALA A 234 -21.19 19.90 4.38
C ALA A 234 -22.57 19.75 5.06
N PRO A 235 -22.65 19.93 6.38
CA PRO A 235 -23.94 20.02 7.06
C PRO A 235 -24.82 21.10 6.41
N GLY A 236 -26.02 20.72 5.97
CA GLY A 236 -26.98 21.64 5.32
C GLY A 236 -27.00 21.61 3.79
N ASP A 237 -26.12 20.82 3.15
CA ASP A 237 -26.19 20.63 1.70
C ASP A 237 -27.48 19.92 1.27
N LYS A 238 -28.10 20.41 0.19
CA LYS A 238 -29.34 19.86 -0.36
C LYS A 238 -29.17 18.44 -0.92
N GLN A 239 -27.95 18.05 -1.27
CA GLN A 239 -27.61 16.74 -1.81
C GLN A 239 -26.45 16.14 -1.02
N THR A 240 -26.73 15.02 -0.36
CA THR A 240 -25.74 14.25 0.40
C THR A 240 -25.01 13.32 -0.57
N ASN A 241 -23.72 13.54 -0.78
CA ASN A 241 -22.87 12.62 -1.52
C ASN A 241 -22.14 11.70 -0.53
N PRO A 242 -22.15 10.38 -0.76
CA PRO A 242 -21.33 9.48 0.06
C PRO A 242 -19.84 9.83 -0.14
N PRO A 243 -18.99 9.67 0.89
CA PRO A 243 -17.56 9.92 0.77
C PRO A 243 -16.81 8.79 0.05
N TYR A 244 -17.47 8.11 -0.89
CA TYR A 244 -16.91 7.02 -1.67
C TYR A 244 -17.46 6.99 -3.09
N LEU A 245 -16.63 6.51 -4.02
CA LEU A 245 -16.95 6.33 -5.43
C LEU A 245 -16.70 4.86 -5.78
N LYS A 246 -17.67 4.20 -6.44
CA LYS A 246 -17.48 2.84 -6.96
C LYS A 246 -16.48 2.89 -8.13
N CYS A 247 -15.56 1.94 -8.15
CA CYS A 247 -14.52 1.79 -9.15
C CYS A 247 -14.72 0.48 -9.93
N ALA A 248 -14.31 0.45 -11.19
CA ALA A 248 -14.40 -0.73 -12.03
C ALA A 248 -13.47 -1.86 -11.55
N ASN A 249 -12.31 -1.53 -10.97
CA ASN A 249 -11.32 -2.48 -10.47
C ASN A 249 -10.36 -1.85 -9.45
N ALA A 250 -9.48 -2.67 -8.89
CA ALA A 250 -8.44 -2.25 -7.94
C ALA A 250 -7.54 -1.14 -8.50
N VAL A 251 -7.14 -1.23 -9.77
CA VAL A 251 -6.24 -0.26 -10.41
C VAL A 251 -6.90 1.11 -10.48
N GLU A 252 -8.19 1.20 -10.81
CA GLU A 252 -8.90 2.47 -10.80
C GLU A 252 -9.01 3.05 -9.39
N ALA A 253 -9.31 2.22 -8.38
CA ALA A 253 -9.37 2.67 -6.99
C ALA A 253 -8.04 3.24 -6.51
N LEU A 254 -6.92 2.58 -6.82
CA LEU A 254 -5.57 3.06 -6.54
C LEU A 254 -5.25 4.34 -7.30
N LYS A 255 -5.57 4.43 -8.60
CA LYS A 255 -5.36 5.65 -9.41
C LYS A 255 -6.05 6.86 -8.79
N LYS A 256 -7.27 6.70 -8.27
CA LYS A 256 -8.01 7.82 -7.65
C LYS A 256 -7.34 8.33 -6.37
N ILE A 257 -6.57 7.53 -5.64
CA ILE A 257 -5.78 8.02 -4.48
C ILE A 257 -4.81 9.12 -4.91
N TYR A 258 -4.11 8.93 -6.02
CA TYR A 258 -3.01 9.78 -6.48
C TYR A 258 -3.45 10.92 -7.41
N THR A 259 -4.64 10.82 -8.02
CA THR A 259 -5.06 11.73 -9.09
C THR A 259 -6.30 12.55 -8.77
N TYR A 260 -7.09 12.14 -7.79
CA TYR A 260 -8.38 12.79 -7.54
C TYR A 260 -8.17 14.21 -6.99
N ARG A 261 -8.68 15.19 -7.74
CA ARG A 261 -8.86 16.57 -7.28
C ARG A 261 -10.36 16.84 -7.22
N LYS A 262 -10.81 17.42 -6.11
CA LYS A 262 -12.22 17.79 -5.89
C LYS A 262 -12.65 18.90 -6.85
#